data_AF-A0A947QSU4-F1
#
_entry.id   AF-A0A947QSU4-F1
#
_cell.length_a   1.000
_cell.length_b   1.000
_cell.length_c   1.000
_cell.angle_alpha   90.00
_cell.angle_beta   90.00
_cell.angle_gamma   90.00
#
_symmetry.space_group_name_H-M   'P 1'
#
loop_
_entity.id
_entity.type
_entity.pdbx_description
1 polymer ?
#
loop_
_entity_poly.entity_id
_entity_poly.type
_entity_poly.pdbx_seq_one_letter_code
_entity_poly.pdbx_strand_id
1 'polypeptide(L)'
;EELRVKNKSKQKTTSKRIFYRLWNDKTNQYNFEGKNFNPPKGFNENSLRSNASVIGVLMRLNHKQSQEIAKFWQNVETNVAEAGWIGDRLLPNATQQLIETFKFYSENPEIKNEADKFLSTFDLGLDAIEILKKESEDGFSIKVHGVHSFNTQNKNLDIRYESSGTKQLFVLLKTILQVLASGGVAVLDEFDVNLHPEIVLSLFDLFVQPETNPNNAQLLFSTHSHLVLSKVDKYQIIFVEKHKKGLSESWRMDEMSGIRADDNYYSKYIAGAYGAIPNIR
;
A
#
# COMPACT_ATOMS: atom_id res chain seq x y z
N GLU A 1 26.69 23.91 1.91
CA GLU A 1 25.25 24.05 1.59
C GLU A 1 24.43 23.74 2.83
N GLU A 2 23.44 24.58 3.14
CA GLU A 2 22.52 24.43 4.28
C GLU A 2 21.16 23.95 3.76
N LEU A 3 20.55 22.98 4.47
CA LEU A 3 19.19 22.52 4.21
C LEU A 3 18.33 22.72 5.47
N ARG A 4 17.22 23.47 5.34
CA ARG A 4 16.21 23.68 6.39
C ARG A 4 14.93 22.89 6.09
N VAL A 5 14.22 22.47 7.14
CA VAL A 5 12.93 21.76 7.06
C VAL A 5 11.80 22.63 7.62
N LYS A 6 10.70 22.75 6.88
CA LYS A 6 9.41 23.32 7.33
C LYS A 6 8.34 22.23 7.33
N ASN A 7 7.57 22.16 8.40
CA ASN A 7 6.45 21.24 8.57
C ASN A 7 5.10 21.95 8.42
N LYS A 8 4.17 21.34 7.69
CA LYS A 8 2.72 21.49 7.94
C LYS A 8 2.21 20.26 8.69
N SER A 9 2.74 20.09 9.90
CA SER A 9 2.12 19.40 11.03
C SER A 9 2.66 20.11 12.28
N LYS A 10 1.91 20.16 13.38
CA LYS A 10 2.33 20.84 14.62
C LYS A 10 3.59 20.26 15.30
N GLN A 11 4.28 19.28 14.70
CA GLN A 11 5.55 18.76 15.18
C GLN A 11 6.56 18.79 14.05
N LYS A 12 7.63 19.58 14.18
CA LYS A 12 8.77 19.66 13.25
C LYS A 12 9.49 18.30 13.20
N THR A 13 9.52 17.63 12.05
CA THR A 13 10.16 16.30 11.91
C THR A 13 11.63 16.52 11.55
N THR A 14 12.52 16.38 12.52
CA THR A 14 13.97 16.37 12.28
C THR A 14 14.38 14.94 11.91
N SER A 15 15.09 14.76 10.79
CA SER A 15 15.67 13.47 10.44
C SER A 15 17.05 13.31 11.09
N LYS A 16 17.28 12.16 11.74
CA LYS A 16 18.57 11.79 12.31
C LYS A 16 19.04 10.52 11.64
N ARG A 17 20.25 10.53 11.07
CA ARG A 17 20.86 9.30 10.53
C ARG A 17 21.14 8.34 11.68
N ILE A 18 20.44 7.21 11.68
CA ILE A 18 20.58 6.16 12.70
C ILE A 18 21.76 5.25 12.38
N PHE A 19 21.84 4.77 11.14
CA PHE A 19 23.04 4.14 10.61
C PHE A 19 23.15 4.33 9.10
N TYR A 20 24.30 3.98 8.55
CA TYR A 20 24.60 3.94 7.12
C TYR A 20 25.51 2.75 6.84
N ARG A 21 25.37 2.17 5.64
CA ARG A 21 26.33 1.21 5.11
C ARG A 21 26.56 1.45 3.62
N LEU A 22 27.79 1.28 3.17
CA LEU A 22 28.15 1.29 1.75
C LEU A 22 29.02 0.09 1.43
N TRP A 23 28.70 -0.61 0.34
CA TRP A 23 29.58 -1.65 -0.16
C TRP A 23 30.85 -1.03 -0.75
N ASN A 24 32.00 -1.61 -0.41
CA ASN A 24 33.30 -1.20 -0.92
C ASN A 24 33.90 -2.35 -1.76
N ASP A 25 33.85 -2.20 -3.08
CA ASP A 25 34.34 -3.21 -4.02
C ASP A 25 35.84 -3.50 -3.89
N LYS A 26 36.64 -2.56 -3.35
CA LYS A 26 38.08 -2.76 -3.18
C LYS A 26 38.41 -3.67 -2.00
N THR A 27 37.64 -3.57 -0.92
CA THR A 27 37.87 -4.33 0.31
C THR A 27 36.94 -5.53 0.46
N ASN A 28 35.95 -5.67 -0.43
CA ASN A 28 34.86 -6.66 -0.33
C ASN A 28 34.17 -6.64 1.05
N GLN A 29 34.02 -5.44 1.62
CA GLN A 29 33.45 -5.21 2.94
C GLN A 29 32.50 -4.02 2.92
N TYR A 30 31.64 -3.92 3.93
CA TYR A 30 30.79 -2.75 4.13
C TYR A 30 31.50 -1.69 4.98
N ASN A 31 31.56 -0.46 4.47
CA ASN A 31 31.83 0.71 5.30
C ASN A 31 30.56 1.00 6.11
N PHE A 32 30.59 0.77 7.43
CA PHE A 32 29.45 0.94 8.31
C PHE A 32 29.63 2.15 9.23
N GLU A 33 28.56 2.93 9.41
CA GLU A 33 28.49 4.01 10.40
C GLU A 33 27.17 3.85 11.16
N GLY A 34 27.19 3.41 12.42
CA GLY A 34 25.96 3.10 13.15
C GLY A 34 25.98 3.41 14.63
N LYS A 35 26.80 4.38 15.07
CA LYS A 35 26.90 4.75 16.50
C LYS A 35 25.55 5.13 17.10
N ASN A 36 24.67 5.78 16.32
CA ASN A 36 23.32 6.15 16.77
C ASN A 36 22.34 4.97 16.82
N PHE A 37 22.71 3.81 16.26
CA PHE A 37 21.90 2.60 16.28
C PHE A 37 22.28 1.64 17.41
N ASN A 38 23.27 1.98 18.24
CA ASN A 38 23.69 1.23 19.43
C ASN A 38 23.80 -0.31 19.22
N PRO A 39 24.57 -0.77 18.22
CA PRO A 39 24.73 -2.20 18.00
C PRO A 39 25.35 -2.90 19.24
N PRO A 40 24.96 -4.16 19.54
CA PRO A 40 25.46 -4.89 20.70
C PRO A 40 26.94 -5.27 20.54
N LYS A 41 27.63 -5.56 21.66
CA LYS A 41 29.08 -5.86 21.69
C LYS A 41 29.54 -7.00 20.76
N GLY A 42 28.64 -7.90 20.36
CA GLY A 42 28.92 -8.99 19.42
C GLY A 42 28.79 -8.62 17.94
N PHE A 43 28.42 -7.39 17.62
CA PHE A 43 28.31 -6.93 16.23
C PHE A 43 29.67 -6.51 15.69
N ASN A 44 30.10 -7.16 14.62
CA ASN A 44 31.29 -6.79 13.85
C ASN A 44 30.87 -6.43 12.42
N GLU A 45 31.09 -5.19 12.03
CA GLU A 45 30.78 -4.67 10.69
C GLU A 45 31.55 -5.40 9.57
N ASN A 46 32.78 -5.83 9.85
CA ASN A 46 33.61 -6.58 8.89
C ASN A 46 33.11 -8.01 8.65
N SER A 47 32.18 -8.49 9.48
CA SER A 47 31.55 -9.82 9.35
C SER A 47 30.18 -9.78 8.65
N LEU A 48 29.72 -8.60 8.22
CA LEU A 48 28.50 -8.47 7.42
C LEU A 48 28.70 -9.10 6.04
N ARG A 49 27.95 -10.17 5.76
CA ARG A 49 27.90 -10.78 4.42
C ARG A 49 27.28 -9.80 3.42
N SER A 50 27.72 -9.87 2.16
CA SER A 50 27.19 -9.06 1.04
C SER A 50 25.67 -9.22 0.83
N ASN A 51 25.11 -10.37 1.19
CA ASN A 51 23.68 -10.65 1.09
C ASN A 51 22.91 -10.53 2.42
N ALA A 52 23.53 -10.03 3.49
CA ALA A 52 22.88 -9.87 4.78
C ALA A 52 22.49 -8.41 5.03
N SER A 53 21.27 -8.18 5.53
CA SER A 53 20.85 -6.88 6.05
C SER A 53 21.41 -6.65 7.45
N VAL A 54 21.84 -5.42 7.76
CA VAL A 54 22.25 -5.01 9.12
C VAL A 54 21.14 -5.28 10.14
N ILE A 55 19.88 -4.99 9.77
CA ILE A 55 18.72 -5.24 10.64
C ILE A 55 18.62 -6.73 10.96
N GLY A 56 18.71 -7.60 9.94
CA GLY A 56 18.59 -9.05 10.12
C GLY A 56 19.73 -9.64 10.97
N VAL A 57 20.95 -9.13 10.83
CA VAL A 57 22.09 -9.55 11.67
C VAL A 57 21.90 -9.10 13.11
N LEU A 58 21.51 -7.84 13.33
CA LEU A 58 21.32 -7.29 14.67
C LEU A 58 20.13 -7.91 15.40
N MET A 59 19.07 -8.31 14.70
CA MET A 59 17.99 -9.11 15.27
C MET A 59 18.47 -10.42 15.90
N ARG A 60 19.38 -11.14 15.24
CA ARG A 60 19.96 -12.40 15.74
C ARG A 60 20.80 -12.18 17.00
N LEU A 61 21.31 -10.96 17.17
CA LEU A 61 22.04 -10.52 18.36
C LEU A 61 21.10 -9.88 19.41
N ASN A 62 19.79 -10.12 19.31
CA ASN A 62 18.76 -9.60 20.22
C ASN A 62 18.73 -8.07 20.33
N HIS A 63 19.08 -7.36 19.26
CA HIS A 63 18.98 -5.90 19.23
C HIS A 63 17.51 -5.46 19.14
N LYS A 64 17.02 -4.84 20.22
CA LYS A 64 15.60 -4.47 20.39
C LYS A 64 15.04 -3.63 19.24
N GLN A 65 15.75 -2.57 18.84
CA GLN A 65 15.28 -1.68 17.76
C GLN A 65 15.19 -2.42 16.42
N SER A 66 16.12 -3.34 16.14
CA SER A 66 16.07 -4.17 14.92
C SER A 66 14.91 -5.16 14.96
N GLN A 67 14.57 -5.71 16.12
CA GLN A 67 13.39 -6.56 16.28
C GLN A 67 12.09 -5.77 16.05
N GLU A 68 11.99 -4.53 16.55
CA GLU A 68 10.85 -3.65 16.31
C GLU A 68 10.69 -3.31 14.82
N ILE A 69 11.77 -2.89 14.16
CA ILE A 69 11.78 -2.64 12.71
C ILE A 69 11.33 -3.89 11.94
N ALA A 70 11.89 -5.05 12.27
CA ALA A 70 11.55 -6.27 11.56
C ALA A 70 10.12 -6.73 11.80
N LYS A 71 9.57 -6.58 13.02
CA LYS A 71 8.16 -6.84 13.30
C LYS A 71 7.26 -5.95 12.44
N PHE A 72 7.59 -4.66 12.30
CA PHE A 72 6.86 -3.76 11.42
C PHE A 72 6.84 -4.26 9.97
N TRP A 73 8.00 -4.67 9.44
CA TRP A 73 8.12 -5.21 8.08
C TRP A 73 7.66 -6.66 7.91
N GLN A 74 7.25 -7.34 8.99
CA GLN A 74 6.57 -8.64 8.93
C GLN A 74 5.06 -8.46 8.73
N ASN A 75 4.50 -7.31 9.10
CA ASN A 75 3.10 -6.96 8.90
C ASN A 75 2.91 -6.36 7.51
N VAL A 76 3.05 -7.20 6.48
CA VAL A 76 2.83 -6.82 5.08
C VAL A 76 1.57 -7.48 4.57
N GLU A 77 0.59 -6.68 4.16
CA GLU A 77 -0.56 -7.14 3.41
C GLU A 77 -0.38 -6.81 1.93
N THR A 78 -0.68 -7.75 1.04
CA THR A 78 -0.42 -7.59 -0.39
C THR A 78 -1.49 -8.27 -1.24
N ASN A 79 -1.74 -7.71 -2.42
CA ASN A 79 -2.56 -8.34 -3.46
C ASN A 79 -1.71 -8.96 -4.59
N VAL A 80 -0.41 -9.15 -4.33
CA VAL A 80 0.58 -9.70 -5.27
C VAL A 80 1.06 -11.07 -4.80
N ALA A 81 1.05 -12.03 -5.71
CA ALA A 81 1.63 -13.36 -5.52
C ALA A 81 2.79 -13.60 -6.50
N GLU A 82 3.40 -14.79 -6.46
CA GLU A 82 4.47 -15.19 -7.39
C GLU A 82 4.10 -14.98 -8.87
N ALA A 83 2.83 -15.22 -9.21
CA ALA A 83 2.29 -15.04 -10.56
C ALA A 83 1.89 -13.59 -10.90
N GLY A 84 2.11 -12.63 -10.00
CA GLY A 84 1.71 -11.23 -10.16
C GLY A 84 0.43 -10.87 -9.39
N TRP A 85 -0.32 -9.91 -9.91
CA TRP A 85 -1.55 -9.42 -9.29
C TRP A 85 -2.62 -10.51 -9.18
N ILE A 86 -3.14 -10.74 -7.96
CA ILE A 86 -4.06 -11.84 -7.65
C ILE A 86 -5.48 -11.56 -8.16
N GLY A 87 -5.82 -10.29 -8.47
CA GLY A 87 -7.14 -9.88 -8.96
C GLY A 87 -7.37 -10.07 -10.47
N ASP A 88 -6.41 -10.66 -11.19
CA ASP A 88 -6.56 -10.93 -12.62
C ASP A 88 -7.71 -11.94 -12.87
N ARG A 89 -8.67 -11.54 -13.71
CA ARG A 89 -9.81 -12.36 -14.13
C ARG A 89 -9.39 -13.58 -14.96
N LEU A 90 -8.15 -13.63 -15.44
CA LEU A 90 -7.58 -14.77 -16.16
C LEU A 90 -7.22 -15.93 -15.23
N LEU A 91 -7.16 -15.70 -13.91
CA LEU A 91 -6.93 -16.74 -12.90
C LEU A 91 -8.21 -17.01 -12.09
N PRO A 92 -8.44 -18.25 -11.62
CA PRO A 92 -9.63 -18.63 -10.83
C PRO A 92 -9.72 -17.98 -9.43
N ASN A 93 -8.85 -17.02 -9.11
CA ASN A 93 -8.62 -16.53 -7.76
C ASN A 93 -9.62 -15.46 -7.29
N ALA A 94 -10.37 -14.81 -8.19
CA ALA A 94 -11.32 -13.75 -7.82
C ALA A 94 -12.41 -14.23 -6.85
N THR A 95 -12.94 -15.43 -7.05
CA THR A 95 -13.93 -16.03 -6.14
C THR A 95 -13.31 -16.36 -4.78
N GLN A 96 -12.06 -16.84 -4.76
CA GLN A 96 -11.35 -17.17 -3.53
C GLN A 96 -11.09 -15.91 -2.69
N GLN A 97 -10.63 -14.81 -3.31
CA GLN A 97 -10.43 -13.53 -2.62
C GLN A 97 -11.71 -13.02 -1.98
N LEU A 98 -12.84 -13.09 -2.69
CA LEU A 98 -14.14 -12.69 -2.14
C LEU A 98 -14.52 -13.56 -0.93
N ILE A 99 -14.34 -14.88 -1.02
CA ILE A 99 -14.63 -15.79 0.10
C ILE A 99 -13.74 -15.48 1.32
N GLU A 100 -12.43 -15.30 1.11
CA GLU A 100 -11.49 -14.92 2.17
C GLU A 100 -11.85 -13.56 2.78
N THR A 101 -12.34 -12.64 1.96
CA THR A 101 -12.84 -11.33 2.39
C THR A 101 -14.08 -11.46 3.25
N PHE A 102 -15.07 -12.26 2.84
CA PHE A 102 -16.27 -12.51 3.64
C PHE A 102 -15.94 -13.17 4.98
N LYS A 103 -15.03 -14.14 4.98
CA LYS A 103 -14.57 -14.80 6.20
C LYS A 103 -13.91 -13.79 7.13
N PHE A 104 -12.98 -12.99 6.61
CA PHE A 104 -12.28 -11.96 7.38
C PHE A 104 -13.25 -10.98 8.03
N TYR A 105 -14.19 -10.43 7.28
CA TYR A 105 -15.16 -9.46 7.81
C TYR A 105 -16.15 -10.09 8.80
N SER A 106 -16.47 -11.38 8.65
CA SER A 106 -17.28 -12.11 9.63
C SER A 106 -16.56 -12.25 10.98
N GLU A 107 -15.22 -12.36 10.95
CA GLU A 107 -14.37 -12.47 12.14
C GLU A 107 -13.97 -11.09 12.71
N ASN A 108 -14.10 -10.02 11.93
CA ASN A 108 -13.66 -8.65 12.27
C ASN A 108 -14.78 -7.61 12.03
N PRO A 109 -15.83 -7.57 12.89
CA PRO A 109 -17.02 -6.73 12.67
C PRO A 109 -16.71 -5.23 12.74
N GLU A 110 -15.72 -4.80 13.51
CA GLU A 110 -15.33 -3.38 13.60
C GLU A 110 -14.80 -2.87 12.25
N ILE A 111 -13.86 -3.61 11.65
CA ILE A 111 -13.31 -3.31 10.32
C ILE A 111 -14.40 -3.40 9.25
N LYS A 112 -15.31 -4.38 9.35
CA LYS A 112 -16.45 -4.52 8.45
C LYS A 112 -17.35 -3.27 8.48
N ASN A 113 -17.65 -2.75 9.67
CA ASN A 113 -18.49 -1.56 9.82
C ASN A 113 -17.82 -0.31 9.22
N GLU A 114 -16.50 -0.19 9.30
CA GLU A 114 -15.76 0.87 8.61
C GLU A 114 -15.81 0.70 7.08
N ALA A 115 -15.67 -0.53 6.59
CA ALA A 115 -15.77 -0.83 5.17
C ALA A 115 -17.15 -0.47 4.60
N ASP A 116 -18.24 -0.81 5.29
CA ASP A 116 -19.61 -0.44 4.87
C ASP A 116 -19.80 1.07 4.81
N LYS A 117 -19.37 1.81 5.85
CA LYS A 117 -19.46 3.28 5.86
C LYS A 117 -18.70 3.91 4.70
N PHE A 118 -17.54 3.35 4.37
CA PHE A 118 -16.75 3.81 3.24
C PHE A 118 -17.48 3.51 1.92
N LEU A 119 -17.96 2.27 1.74
CA LEU A 119 -18.71 1.84 0.55
C LEU A 119 -19.96 2.70 0.31
N SER A 120 -20.75 2.95 1.34
CA SER A 120 -21.98 3.74 1.24
C SER A 120 -21.76 5.20 0.84
N THR A 121 -20.51 5.68 0.96
CA THR A 121 -20.15 7.03 0.51
C THR A 121 -20.00 7.12 -1.01
N PHE A 122 -19.69 6.00 -1.69
CA PHE A 122 -19.39 5.97 -3.13
C PHE A 122 -20.46 5.32 -4.00
N ASP A 123 -21.20 4.36 -3.45
CA ASP A 123 -22.25 3.65 -4.18
C ASP A 123 -23.63 4.15 -3.73
N LEU A 124 -24.24 5.00 -4.55
CA LEU A 124 -25.51 5.67 -4.24
C LEU A 124 -26.62 4.64 -4.07
N GLY A 125 -27.04 4.45 -2.83
CA GLY A 125 -28.11 3.53 -2.46
C GLY A 125 -27.60 2.26 -1.78
N LEU A 126 -26.31 1.93 -1.83
CA LEU A 126 -25.76 0.81 -1.06
C LEU A 126 -25.48 1.26 0.38
N ASP A 127 -26.13 0.63 1.35
CA ASP A 127 -25.91 0.94 2.77
C ASP A 127 -24.83 0.06 3.40
N ALA A 128 -24.79 -1.22 3.02
CA ALA A 128 -23.89 -2.21 3.60
C ALA A 128 -23.82 -3.48 2.75
N ILE A 129 -22.79 -4.30 2.98
CA ILE A 129 -22.75 -5.68 2.50
C ILE A 129 -23.08 -6.62 3.66
N GLU A 130 -24.19 -7.34 3.56
CA GLU A 130 -24.64 -8.31 4.55
C GLU A 130 -24.07 -9.70 4.25
N ILE A 131 -23.41 -10.30 5.25
CA ILE A 131 -22.82 -11.64 5.16
C ILE A 131 -23.60 -12.57 6.09
N LEU A 132 -24.36 -13.48 5.51
CA LEU A 132 -25.18 -14.46 6.24
C LEU A 132 -24.50 -15.83 6.20
N LYS A 133 -23.97 -16.26 7.34
CA LYS A 133 -23.45 -17.62 7.53
C LYS A 133 -24.60 -18.53 7.96
N LYS A 134 -24.85 -19.61 7.20
CA LYS A 134 -25.76 -20.69 7.60
C LYS A 134 -24.97 -21.96 7.81
N GLU A 135 -25.04 -22.51 9.01
CA GLU A 135 -24.54 -23.85 9.32
C GLU A 135 -25.57 -24.89 8.86
N SER A 136 -25.07 -25.96 8.25
CA SER A 136 -25.83 -27.10 7.75
C SER A 136 -25.10 -28.38 8.12
N GLU A 137 -25.78 -29.52 8.09
CA GLU A 137 -25.20 -30.83 8.42
C GLU A 137 -23.97 -31.18 7.54
N ASP A 138 -23.89 -30.63 6.32
CA ASP A 138 -22.80 -30.83 5.34
C ASP A 138 -21.70 -29.75 5.37
N GLY A 139 -21.76 -28.79 6.31
CA GLY A 139 -20.78 -27.69 6.43
C GLY A 139 -21.41 -26.31 6.57
N PHE A 140 -20.66 -25.25 6.25
CA PHE A 140 -21.15 -23.87 6.27
C PHE A 140 -21.43 -23.35 4.86
N SER A 141 -22.55 -22.66 4.68
CA SER A 141 -22.86 -21.89 3.47
C SER A 141 -22.82 -20.40 3.79
N ILE A 142 -22.20 -19.61 2.90
CA ILE A 142 -22.16 -18.14 3.02
C ILE A 142 -23.04 -17.57 1.91
N LYS A 143 -24.05 -16.79 2.31
CA LYS A 143 -24.81 -15.93 1.38
C LYS A 143 -24.43 -14.49 1.63
N VAL A 144 -24.19 -13.74 0.55
CA VAL A 144 -23.78 -12.34 0.64
C VAL A 144 -24.65 -11.49 -0.26
N HIS A 145 -25.17 -10.41 0.30
CA HIS A 145 -26.04 -9.49 -0.40
C HIS A 145 -25.64 -8.04 -0.10
N GLY A 146 -25.67 -7.17 -1.11
CA GLY A 146 -25.70 -5.72 -0.91
C GLY A 146 -27.08 -5.29 -0.43
N VAL A 147 -27.13 -4.50 0.64
CA VAL A 147 -28.35 -3.91 1.16
C VAL A 147 -28.51 -2.53 0.53
N HIS A 148 -29.54 -2.37 -0.30
CA HIS A 148 -29.79 -1.12 -1.00
C HIS A 148 -31.04 -0.40 -0.50
N SER A 149 -30.95 0.89 -0.21
CA SER A 149 -32.06 1.76 0.18
C SER A 149 -32.61 2.56 -1.00
N PHE A 150 -33.86 2.31 -1.36
CA PHE A 150 -34.60 3.08 -2.37
C PHE A 150 -35.90 3.62 -1.77
N ASN A 151 -36.03 4.96 -1.69
CA ASN A 151 -37.25 5.62 -1.21
C ASN A 151 -37.82 4.99 0.08
N THR A 152 -36.97 4.77 1.09
CA THR A 152 -37.29 4.14 2.41
C THR A 152 -37.53 2.62 2.42
N GLN A 153 -37.37 1.93 1.29
CA GLN A 153 -37.41 0.47 1.24
C GLN A 153 -36.02 -0.11 1.03
N ASN A 154 -35.70 -1.12 1.84
CA ASN A 154 -34.47 -1.88 1.66
C ASN A 154 -34.72 -3.04 0.69
N LYS A 155 -33.81 -3.21 -0.27
CA LYS A 155 -33.77 -4.32 -1.22
C LYS A 155 -32.40 -4.98 -1.17
N ASN A 156 -32.40 -6.30 -1.09
CA ASN A 156 -31.17 -7.07 -1.08
C ASN A 156 -30.84 -7.52 -2.50
N LEU A 157 -29.63 -7.20 -2.96
CA LEU A 157 -29.07 -7.65 -4.21
C LEU A 157 -27.99 -8.69 -3.94
N ASP A 158 -28.01 -9.84 -4.60
CA ASP A 158 -26.93 -10.82 -4.47
C ASP A 158 -25.60 -10.24 -4.96
N ILE A 159 -24.52 -10.43 -4.19
CA ILE A 159 -23.19 -9.87 -4.44
C ILE A 159 -22.67 -10.16 -5.87
N ARG A 160 -23.14 -11.26 -6.48
CA ARG A 160 -22.77 -11.61 -7.86
C ARG A 160 -23.22 -10.55 -8.88
N TYR A 161 -24.36 -9.89 -8.61
CA TYR A 161 -24.92 -8.86 -9.46
C TYR A 161 -24.42 -7.44 -9.14
N GLU A 162 -23.64 -7.28 -8.07
CA GLU A 162 -23.00 -6.00 -7.79
C GLU A 162 -21.97 -5.62 -8.86
N SER A 163 -21.70 -4.32 -8.97
CA SER A 163 -20.71 -3.81 -9.92
C SER A 163 -19.31 -4.37 -9.62
N SER A 164 -18.44 -4.43 -10.64
CA SER A 164 -17.05 -4.82 -10.41
C SER A 164 -16.31 -3.83 -9.52
N GLY A 165 -16.66 -2.53 -9.56
CA GLY A 165 -16.07 -1.50 -8.72
C GLY A 165 -16.43 -1.71 -7.24
N THR A 166 -17.70 -1.97 -6.94
CA THR A 166 -18.20 -2.23 -5.58
C THR A 166 -17.53 -3.48 -4.99
N LYS A 167 -17.48 -4.58 -5.76
CA LYS A 167 -16.78 -5.81 -5.34
C LYS A 167 -15.29 -5.58 -5.12
N GLN A 168 -14.62 -4.87 -6.03
CA GLN A 168 -13.20 -4.59 -5.93
C GLN A 168 -12.89 -3.71 -4.71
N LEU A 169 -13.67 -2.65 -4.51
CA LEU A 169 -13.52 -1.75 -3.37
C LEU A 169 -13.70 -2.50 -2.05
N PHE A 170 -14.70 -3.38 -1.95
CA PHE A 170 -14.93 -4.17 -0.75
C PHE A 170 -13.76 -5.11 -0.40
N VAL A 171 -13.16 -5.77 -1.40
CA VAL A 171 -11.97 -6.61 -1.23
C VAL A 171 -10.74 -5.76 -0.87
N LEU A 172 -10.56 -4.62 -1.53
CA LEU A 172 -9.42 -3.73 -1.29
C LEU A 172 -9.46 -3.11 0.11
N LEU A 173 -10.66 -2.73 0.59
CA LEU A 173 -10.87 -2.17 1.91
C LEU A 173 -10.47 -3.13 3.03
N LYS A 174 -10.61 -4.45 2.82
CA LYS A 174 -10.14 -5.44 3.81
C LYS A 174 -8.65 -5.21 4.07
N THR A 175 -7.85 -5.19 3.00
CA THR A 175 -6.39 -5.04 3.10
C THR A 175 -6.01 -3.68 3.67
N ILE A 176 -6.62 -2.61 3.19
CA ILE A 176 -6.31 -1.24 3.63
C ILE A 176 -6.64 -1.05 5.12
N LEU A 177 -7.87 -1.36 5.52
CA LEU A 177 -8.32 -1.10 6.88
C LEU A 177 -7.61 -2.00 7.89
N GLN A 178 -7.30 -3.25 7.53
CA GLN A 178 -6.50 -4.13 8.38
C GLN A 178 -5.10 -3.56 8.67
N VAL A 179 -4.42 -3.04 7.64
CA VAL A 179 -3.10 -2.43 7.79
C VAL A 179 -3.18 -1.13 8.58
N LEU A 180 -4.19 -0.28 8.35
CA LEU A 180 -4.39 0.95 9.13
C LEU A 180 -4.64 0.64 10.62
N ALA A 181 -5.45 -0.39 10.92
CA ALA A 181 -5.80 -0.79 12.28
C ALA A 181 -4.62 -1.40 13.05
N SER A 182 -3.73 -2.14 12.39
CA SER A 182 -2.61 -2.86 13.03
C SER A 182 -1.25 -2.16 12.89
N GLY A 183 -1.12 -1.22 11.96
CA GLY A 183 0.16 -0.71 11.49
C GLY A 183 0.90 -1.74 10.62
N GLY A 184 1.83 -1.26 9.79
CA GLY A 184 2.56 -2.11 8.85
C GLY A 184 2.59 -1.52 7.46
N VAL A 185 2.62 -2.37 6.43
CA VAL A 185 2.75 -1.95 5.04
C VAL A 185 1.73 -2.66 4.16
N ALA A 186 0.96 -1.89 3.40
CA ALA A 186 0.15 -2.39 2.30
C ALA A 186 0.97 -2.29 1.01
N VAL A 187 1.15 -3.41 0.31
CA VAL A 187 1.81 -3.48 -1.01
C VAL A 187 0.78 -3.86 -2.05
N LEU A 188 0.34 -2.89 -2.85
CA LEU A 188 -0.83 -3.03 -3.72
C LEU A 188 -0.46 -2.77 -5.18
N ASP A 189 -0.46 -3.81 -6.00
CA ASP A 189 -0.37 -3.68 -7.45
C ASP A 189 -1.74 -3.32 -8.03
N GLU A 190 -1.76 -2.52 -9.09
CA GLU A 190 -2.97 -2.09 -9.81
C GLU A 190 -4.02 -1.47 -8.86
N PHE A 191 -3.59 -0.49 -8.06
CA PHE A 191 -4.39 0.10 -6.97
C PHE A 191 -5.70 0.75 -7.45
N ASP A 192 -5.73 1.22 -8.70
CA ASP A 192 -6.87 1.89 -9.35
C ASP A 192 -7.78 0.96 -10.16
N VAL A 193 -7.48 -0.34 -10.20
CA VAL A 193 -8.19 -1.27 -11.08
C VAL A 193 -9.70 -1.31 -10.80
N ASN A 194 -10.52 -1.10 -11.83
CA ASN A 194 -11.99 -1.00 -11.74
C ASN A 194 -12.53 0.11 -10.81
N LEU A 195 -11.69 1.00 -10.28
CA LEU A 195 -12.09 2.09 -9.40
C LEU A 195 -12.08 3.43 -10.13
N HIS A 196 -13.03 4.28 -9.77
CA HIS A 196 -13.01 5.66 -10.24
C HIS A 196 -11.81 6.41 -9.60
N PRO A 197 -11.06 7.26 -10.33
CA PRO A 197 -9.88 7.95 -9.78
C PRO A 197 -10.09 8.70 -8.46
N GLU A 198 -11.26 9.31 -8.25
CA GLU A 198 -11.62 9.96 -6.97
C GLU A 198 -11.72 8.99 -5.78
N ILE A 199 -12.13 7.75 -6.02
CA ILE A 199 -12.14 6.68 -4.99
C ILE A 199 -10.70 6.35 -4.63
N VAL A 200 -9.81 6.27 -5.62
CA VAL A 200 -8.37 6.01 -5.42
C VAL A 200 -7.74 7.09 -4.56
N LEU A 201 -8.04 8.37 -4.82
CA LEU A 201 -7.57 9.48 -3.98
C LEU A 201 -8.13 9.41 -2.56
N SER A 202 -9.40 9.02 -2.40
CA SER A 202 -10.02 8.88 -1.09
C SER A 202 -9.40 7.74 -0.27
N LEU A 203 -9.08 6.60 -0.92
CA LEU A 203 -8.36 5.49 -0.30
C LEU A 203 -6.93 5.90 0.07
N PHE A 204 -6.25 6.67 -0.78
CA PHE A 204 -4.92 7.23 -0.47
C PHE A 204 -4.98 8.15 0.75
N ASP A 205 -5.99 9.02 0.84
CA ASP A 205 -6.15 9.96 1.95
C ASP A 205 -6.30 9.22 3.31
N LEU A 206 -6.80 7.98 3.33
CA LEU A 206 -6.83 7.15 4.56
C LEU A 206 -5.44 6.93 5.16
N PHE A 207 -4.38 6.84 4.34
CA PHE A 207 -3.01 6.67 4.82
C PHE A 207 -2.35 8.00 5.21
N VAL A 208 -2.85 9.12 4.70
CA VAL A 208 -2.28 10.45 4.93
C VAL A 208 -2.78 11.08 6.23
N GLN A 209 -4.07 10.89 6.55
CA GLN A 209 -4.68 11.53 7.72
C GLN A 209 -4.32 10.77 9.02
N PRO A 210 -3.80 11.45 10.06
CA PRO A 210 -3.51 10.81 11.35
C PRO A 210 -4.73 10.18 12.02
N GLU A 211 -5.92 10.73 11.76
CA GLU A 211 -7.19 10.24 12.32
C GLU A 211 -7.55 8.86 11.79
N THR A 212 -7.28 8.59 10.51
CA THR A 212 -7.53 7.28 9.87
C THR A 212 -6.29 6.38 9.89
N ASN A 213 -5.09 6.94 10.08
CA ASN A 213 -3.83 6.21 10.17
C ASN A 213 -3.09 6.45 11.50
N PRO A 214 -3.68 6.10 12.66
CA PRO A 214 -3.06 6.32 13.97
C PRO A 214 -1.79 5.48 14.20
N ASN A 215 -1.64 4.37 13.46
CA ASN A 215 -0.54 3.42 13.62
C ASN A 215 0.61 3.61 12.61
N ASN A 216 0.60 4.69 11.84
CA ASN A 216 1.63 5.02 10.83
C ASN A 216 1.85 3.91 9.79
N ALA A 217 0.78 3.23 9.40
CA ALA A 217 0.78 2.31 8.27
C ALA A 217 1.29 2.99 7.00
N GLN A 218 1.95 2.20 6.15
CA GLN A 218 2.56 2.66 4.91
C GLN A 218 1.84 2.03 3.72
N LEU A 219 1.76 2.78 2.62
CA LEU A 219 1.21 2.32 1.36
C LEU A 219 2.31 2.35 0.29
N LEU A 220 2.59 1.20 -0.31
CA LEU A 220 3.41 1.06 -1.51
C LEU A 220 2.50 0.52 -2.62
N PHE A 221 2.40 1.21 -3.73
CA PHE A 221 1.46 0.81 -4.77
C PHE A 221 1.91 1.16 -6.18
N SER A 222 1.36 0.45 -7.16
CA SER A 222 1.40 0.82 -8.57
C SER A 222 0.02 1.33 -9.00
N THR A 223 -0.02 2.22 -9.98
CA THR A 223 -1.27 2.76 -10.51
C THR A 223 -1.10 3.32 -11.92
N HIS A 224 -2.16 3.28 -12.72
CA HIS A 224 -2.26 4.03 -13.98
C HIS A 224 -2.93 5.40 -13.80
N SER A 225 -3.55 5.64 -12.65
CA SER A 225 -4.21 6.90 -12.32
C SER A 225 -3.21 8.03 -12.07
N HIS A 226 -3.01 8.87 -13.09
CA HIS A 226 -2.18 10.06 -13.00
C HIS A 226 -2.65 11.08 -11.96
N LEU A 227 -3.91 11.02 -11.49
CA LEU A 227 -4.43 11.98 -10.50
C LEU A 227 -3.70 11.87 -9.16
N VAL A 228 -3.16 10.70 -8.84
CA VAL A 228 -2.35 10.48 -7.63
C VAL A 228 -1.17 11.45 -7.55
N LEU A 229 -0.59 11.86 -8.69
CA LEU A 229 0.51 12.83 -8.73
C LEU A 229 0.16 14.21 -8.16
N SER A 230 -1.11 14.51 -7.95
CA SER A 230 -1.56 15.73 -7.27
C SER A 230 -1.47 15.66 -5.74
N LYS A 231 -1.27 14.45 -5.17
CA LYS A 231 -1.29 14.18 -3.73
C LYS A 231 0.06 13.74 -3.16
N VAL A 232 1.02 13.39 -3.99
CA VAL A 232 2.33 12.86 -3.59
C VAL A 232 3.46 13.85 -3.85
N ASP A 233 4.52 13.75 -3.05
CA ASP A 233 5.77 14.49 -3.23
C ASP A 233 6.72 13.78 -4.19
N LYS A 234 7.65 14.51 -4.82
CA LYS A 234 8.67 13.95 -5.74
C LYS A 234 9.50 12.80 -5.17
N TYR A 235 9.64 12.73 -3.84
CA TYR A 235 10.39 11.65 -3.17
C TYR A 235 9.60 10.34 -3.06
N GLN A 236 8.31 10.38 -3.36
CA GLN A 236 7.37 9.24 -3.27
C GLN A 236 7.03 8.68 -4.65
N ILE A 237 7.59 9.24 -5.73
CA ILE A 237 7.25 8.89 -7.10
C ILE A 237 8.40 8.12 -7.76
N ILE A 238 8.08 6.95 -8.31
CA ILE A 238 8.93 6.16 -9.19
C ILE A 238 8.17 5.99 -10.51
N PHE A 239 8.80 6.40 -11.61
CA PHE A 239 8.27 6.17 -12.95
C PHE A 239 8.82 4.86 -13.51
N VAL A 240 8.03 4.18 -14.33
CA VAL A 240 8.40 2.95 -15.02
C VAL A 240 8.01 3.07 -16.49
N GLU A 241 8.93 2.78 -17.40
CA GLU A 241 8.69 2.80 -18.84
C GLU A 241 9.26 1.54 -19.50
N LYS A 242 8.51 0.98 -20.46
CA LYS A 242 8.95 -0.16 -21.25
C LYS A 242 9.42 0.31 -22.62
N HIS A 243 10.68 0.03 -22.92
CA HIS A 243 11.29 0.32 -24.21
C HIS A 243 10.84 -0.66 -25.30
N LYS A 244 10.95 -0.22 -26.56
CA LYS A 244 10.60 -1.03 -27.75
C LYS A 244 11.33 -2.37 -27.85
N LYS A 245 12.49 -2.51 -27.21
CA LYS A 245 13.27 -3.75 -27.15
C LYS A 245 12.78 -4.72 -26.06
N GLY A 246 11.71 -4.39 -25.34
CA GLY A 246 11.14 -5.20 -24.27
C GLY A 246 11.78 -5.00 -22.91
N LEU A 247 12.77 -4.11 -22.77
CA LEU A 247 13.39 -3.76 -21.50
C LEU A 247 12.55 -2.72 -20.75
N SER A 248 12.36 -2.92 -19.45
CA SER A 248 11.78 -1.89 -18.58
C SER A 248 12.88 -1.10 -17.87
N GLU A 249 12.69 0.21 -17.80
CA GLU A 249 13.50 1.12 -17.00
C GLU A 249 12.62 1.81 -15.96
N SER A 250 13.22 2.15 -14.83
CA SER A 250 12.55 2.87 -13.75
C SER A 250 13.49 3.90 -13.14
N TRP A 251 12.95 5.07 -12.80
CA TRP A 251 13.72 6.14 -12.16
C TRP A 251 12.87 6.86 -11.14
N ARG A 252 13.54 7.41 -10.13
CA ARG A 252 12.89 8.22 -9.10
C ARG A 252 12.73 9.64 -9.60
N MET A 253 11.59 10.25 -9.30
CA MET A 253 11.36 11.63 -9.70
C MET A 253 12.33 12.61 -9.02
N ASP A 254 12.74 12.36 -7.77
CA ASP A 254 13.68 13.23 -7.07
C ASP A 254 15.11 13.20 -7.61
N GLU A 255 15.47 12.20 -8.42
CA GLU A 255 16.77 12.11 -9.11
C GLU A 255 16.81 12.91 -10.42
N MET A 256 15.66 13.38 -10.89
CA MET A 256 15.57 14.17 -12.11
C MET A 256 16.00 15.62 -11.88
N SER A 257 16.83 16.14 -12.78
CA SER A 257 17.29 17.53 -12.72
C SER A 257 16.15 18.52 -13.00
N GLY A 258 16.08 19.61 -12.25
CA GLY A 258 15.15 20.71 -12.52
C GLY A 258 13.74 20.58 -11.90
N ILE A 259 13.47 19.51 -11.13
CA ILE A 259 12.17 19.31 -10.47
C ILE A 259 12.10 20.07 -9.14
N ARG A 260 11.21 21.06 -9.08
CA ARG A 260 10.93 21.83 -7.86
C ARG A 260 9.91 21.12 -7.00
N ALA A 261 9.97 21.34 -5.70
CA ALA A 261 9.07 20.68 -4.74
C ALA A 261 7.62 21.20 -4.83
N ASP A 262 7.42 22.39 -5.40
CA ASP A 262 6.13 23.07 -5.58
C ASP A 262 5.59 22.98 -7.01
N ASP A 263 6.21 22.15 -7.86
CA ASP A 263 5.73 21.93 -9.22
C ASP A 263 4.38 21.18 -9.21
N ASN A 264 3.51 21.52 -10.15
CA ASN A 264 2.35 20.68 -10.44
C ASN A 264 2.80 19.43 -11.22
N TYR A 265 3.09 18.36 -10.48
CA TYR A 265 3.58 17.11 -11.04
C TYR A 265 2.59 16.49 -12.03
N TYR A 266 1.30 16.54 -11.71
CA TYR A 266 0.25 16.03 -12.58
C TYR A 266 0.27 16.69 -13.96
N SER A 267 0.20 18.03 -14.03
CA SER A 267 0.16 18.75 -15.31
C SER A 267 1.44 18.54 -16.14
N LYS A 268 2.61 18.50 -15.48
CA LYS A 268 3.88 18.26 -16.15
C LYS A 268 4.01 16.82 -16.67
N TYR A 269 3.49 15.85 -15.92
CA TYR A 269 3.44 14.46 -16.37
C TYR A 269 2.58 14.33 -17.63
N ILE A 270 1.35 14.88 -17.64
CA ILE A 270 0.48 14.86 -18.82
C ILE A 270 1.13 15.54 -20.04
N ALA A 271 1.96 16.57 -19.81
CA ALA A 271 2.71 17.24 -20.87
C ALA A 271 3.94 16.46 -21.38
N GLY A 272 4.25 15.28 -20.82
CA GLY A 272 5.41 14.48 -21.23
C GLY A 272 6.74 14.87 -20.61
N ALA A 273 6.74 15.76 -19.61
CA ALA A 273 7.99 16.25 -19.02
C ALA A 273 8.80 15.17 -18.30
N TYR A 274 8.15 14.07 -17.88
CA TYR A 274 8.79 13.04 -17.06
C TYR A 274 9.03 11.71 -17.76
N GLY A 275 8.65 11.56 -19.03
CA GLY A 275 8.62 10.25 -19.68
C GLY A 275 7.52 9.35 -19.09
N ALA A 276 7.68 8.02 -19.21
CA ALA A 276 6.72 7.04 -18.70
C ALA A 276 5.27 7.21 -19.23
N ILE A 277 5.12 7.86 -20.38
CA ILE A 277 3.83 7.96 -21.09
C ILE A 277 3.71 6.79 -22.07
N PRO A 278 2.53 6.14 -22.16
CA PRO A 278 2.26 5.14 -23.18
C PRO A 278 2.48 5.69 -24.60
N ASN A 279 3.28 4.98 -25.41
CA ASN A 279 3.42 5.27 -26.84
C ASN A 279 2.26 4.62 -27.61
N ILE A 280 1.09 5.26 -27.58
CA ILE A 280 -0.09 4.83 -28.32
C ILE A 280 0.10 5.24 -29.78
N ARG A 281 0.36 4.26 -30.65
CA ARG A 281 0.44 4.43 -32.11
C ARG A 281 -0.72 3.73 -32.78
#